data_AF-A0AAP3EUV6-F1
#
_entry.id   AF-A0AAP3EUV6-F1
#
_cell.length_a   1.000
_cell.length_b   1.000
_cell.length_c   1.000
_cell.angle_alpha   90.00
_cell.angle_beta   90.00
_cell.angle_gamma   90.00
#
_symmetry.space_group_name_H-M   'P 1'
#
loop_
_entity.id
_entity.type
_entity.pdbx_description
1 polymer ?
#
loop_
_entity_poly.entity_id
_entity_poly.type
_entity_poly.pdbx_seq_one_letter_code
_entity_poly.pdbx_strand_id
1 'polypeptide(L)'
;MIRTIFKQPNLINIQVDTHVPQSDILIFLMIRGYEIKPYVYREPAEKGFLIDEPPFEWHTFTATRNGEEQGKDNLFLNVFEKELKIVLKEFMSF
;
A
#
# COMPACT_ATOMS: atom_id res chain seq x y z
N MET A 1 -12.13 -12.40 7.65
CA MET A 1 -12.03 -13.17 8.91
C MET A 1 -11.55 -12.24 10.00
N ILE A 2 -12.17 -12.24 11.17
CA ILE A 2 -11.71 -11.47 12.33
C ILE A 2 -11.25 -12.47 13.39
N ARG A 3 -10.02 -12.32 13.88
CA ARG A 3 -9.46 -13.14 14.96
C ARG A 3 -9.07 -12.24 16.13
N THR A 4 -9.43 -12.67 17.33
CA THR A 4 -9.13 -11.97 18.57
C THR A 4 -8.21 -12.83 19.42
N ILE A 5 -7.04 -12.31 19.78
CA ILE A 5 -6.03 -13.03 20.57
C ILE A 5 -5.78 -12.27 21.86
N PHE A 6 -6.11 -12.88 23.00
CA PHE A 6 -5.79 -12.35 24.32
C PHE A 6 -4.31 -12.59 24.62
N LYS A 7 -3.53 -11.51 24.82
CA LYS A 7 -2.08 -11.62 25.11
C LYS A 7 -1.74 -11.44 26.59
N GLN A 8 -2.45 -10.58 27.31
CA GLN A 8 -2.25 -10.24 28.73
C GLN A 8 -3.58 -9.73 29.33
N PRO A 9 -3.71 -9.55 30.67
CA PRO A 9 -4.98 -9.19 31.31
C PRO A 9 -5.69 -7.96 30.76
N ASN A 10 -5.02 -7.10 29.99
CA ASN A 10 -5.60 -5.90 29.37
C ASN A 10 -5.15 -5.68 27.90
N LEU A 11 -4.66 -6.71 27.21
CA LEU A 11 -4.20 -6.58 25.81
C LEU A 11 -4.94 -7.56 24.89
N ILE A 12 -5.78 -7.01 24.02
CA ILE A 12 -6.48 -7.73 22.98
C ILE A 12 -5.83 -7.39 21.63
N ASN A 13 -5.30 -8.40 20.94
CA ASN A 13 -4.81 -8.24 19.57
C ASN A 13 -5.93 -8.61 18.59
N ILE A 14 -6.32 -7.69 17.73
CA ILE A 14 -7.35 -7.89 16.69
C ILE A 14 -6.63 -8.04 15.35
N GLN A 15 -6.84 -9.17 14.68
CA GLN A 15 -6.38 -9.42 13.32
C GLN A 15 -7.59 -9.51 12.38
N VAL A 16 -7.56 -8.75 11.30
CA VAL A 16 -8.62 -8.72 10.28
C VAL A 16 -8.02 -9.08 8.93
N ASP A 17 -8.39 -10.25 8.41
CA ASP A 17 -8.10 -10.63 7.03
C ASP A 17 -9.31 -10.27 6.17
N THR A 18 -9.10 -9.50 5.11
CA THR A 18 -10.15 -9.09 4.19
C THR A 18 -9.72 -9.20 2.75
N HIS A 19 -10.68 -9.37 1.85
CA HIS A 19 -10.46 -9.31 0.41
C HIS A 19 -11.09 -8.02 -0.09
N VAL A 20 -10.25 -7.09 -0.52
CA VAL A 20 -10.70 -5.78 -1.04
C VAL A 20 -10.52 -5.78 -2.55
N PRO A 21 -11.59 -5.54 -3.33
CA PRO A 21 -11.47 -5.31 -4.76
C PRO A 21 -10.52 -4.16 -5.06
N GLN A 22 -9.71 -4.30 -6.11
CA GLN A 22 -8.80 -3.23 -6.52
C GLN A 22 -9.56 -1.92 -6.81
N SER A 23 -10.76 -2.00 -7.40
CA SER A 23 -11.64 -0.84 -7.64
C SER A 23 -11.90 -0.02 -6.38
N ASP A 24 -12.10 -0.68 -5.24
CA ASP A 24 -12.46 -0.03 -4.00
C ASP A 24 -11.26 0.69 -3.40
N ILE A 25 -10.05 0.12 -3.58
CA ILE A 25 -8.79 0.79 -3.23
C ILE A 25 -8.61 2.06 -4.08
N LEU A 26 -8.88 1.97 -5.39
CA LEU A 26 -8.79 3.13 -6.28
C LEU A 26 -9.77 4.22 -5.86
N ILE A 27 -11.04 3.87 -5.60
CA ILE A 27 -12.07 4.80 -5.15
C ILE A 27 -11.67 5.44 -3.81
N PHE A 28 -11.19 4.65 -2.86
CA PHE A 28 -10.72 5.14 -1.56
C PHE A 28 -9.64 6.23 -1.71
N LEU A 29 -8.66 5.99 -2.59
CA LEU A 29 -7.59 6.96 -2.86
C LEU A 29 -8.11 8.20 -3.61
N MET A 30 -8.98 8.03 -4.61
CA MET A 30 -9.56 9.15 -5.36
C MET A 30 -10.38 10.08 -4.48
N ILE A 31 -11.20 9.53 -3.57
CA ILE A 31 -11.99 10.33 -2.61
C ILE A 31 -11.07 11.14 -1.67
N ARG A 32 -9.86 10.65 -1.40
CA ARG A 32 -8.84 11.33 -0.59
C ARG A 32 -8.00 12.35 -1.37
N GLY A 33 -8.35 12.62 -2.63
CA GLY A 33 -7.70 13.64 -3.46
C GLY A 33 -6.45 13.16 -4.19
N TYR A 34 -6.24 11.85 -4.30
CA TYR A 34 -5.19 11.30 -5.15
C TYR A 34 -5.68 11.14 -6.59
N GLU A 35 -4.84 11.52 -7.53
CA GLU A 35 -4.99 11.20 -8.94
C GLU A 35 -4.32 9.85 -9.22
N ILE A 36 -5.07 8.91 -9.78
CA ILE A 36 -4.55 7.59 -10.15
C ILE A 36 -4.08 7.62 -11.60
N LYS A 37 -2.81 7.27 -11.83
CA LYS A 37 -2.21 7.26 -13.16
C LYS A 37 -1.56 5.91 -13.45
N PRO A 38 -1.66 5.38 -14.68
CA PRO A 38 -0.90 4.21 -15.08
C PRO A 38 0.59 4.50 -14.96
N TYR A 39 1.35 3.51 -14.50
CA TYR A 39 2.78 3.63 -14.26
C TYR A 39 3.46 2.31 -14.60
N VAL A 40 4.64 2.40 -15.21
CA VAL A 40 5.48 1.24 -15.51
C VAL A 40 6.65 1.29 -14.56
N TYR A 41 6.60 0.42 -13.55
CA TYR A 41 7.68 0.28 -12.60
C TYR A 41 8.76 -0.62 -13.20
N ARG A 42 10.00 -0.11 -13.21
CA ARG A 42 11.16 -0.80 -13.77
C ARG A 42 12.24 -0.85 -12.71
N GLU A 43 12.76 -2.04 -12.45
CA GLU A 43 14.03 -2.21 -11.74
C GLU A 43 15.09 -2.68 -12.74
N PRO A 44 16.26 -2.01 -12.77
CA PRO A 44 17.35 -2.43 -13.64
C PRO A 44 17.91 -3.78 -13.18
N ALA A 45 18.68 -4.41 -14.07
CA ALA A 45 19.43 -5.61 -13.69
C ALA A 45 20.45 -5.25 -12.60
N GLU A 46 20.48 -6.04 -11.52
CA GLU A 46 21.42 -5.85 -10.42
C GLU A 46 22.42 -7.00 -10.39
N LYS A 47 23.72 -6.68 -10.31
CA LYS A 47 24.75 -7.70 -10.13
C LYS A 47 24.78 -8.12 -8.66
N GLY A 48 24.30 -9.33 -8.39
CA GLY A 48 24.36 -9.90 -7.05
C GLY A 48 25.70 -10.58 -6.77
N PHE A 49 25.94 -10.87 -5.50
CA PHE A 49 27.18 -11.53 -5.05
C PHE A 49 27.25 -13.01 -5.47
N LEU A 50 26.10 -13.70 -5.56
CA LEU A 50 25.99 -15.12 -5.94
C LEU A 50 25.24 -15.33 -7.25
N ILE A 51 24.24 -14.49 -7.54
CA ILE A 51 23.37 -14.59 -8.72
C ILE A 51 23.03 -13.17 -9.16
N ASP A 52 23.09 -12.90 -10.46
CA ASP A 52 22.61 -11.64 -11.02
C ASP A 52 21.08 -11.60 -11.00
N GLU A 53 20.50 -10.49 -10.55
CA GLU A 53 19.06 -10.26 -10.62
C GLU A 53 18.71 -9.68 -12.00
N PRO A 54 17.86 -10.37 -12.78
CA PRO A 54 17.45 -9.87 -14.10
C PRO A 54 16.58 -8.61 -13.95
N PRO A 55 16.56 -7.74 -14.98
CA PRO A 55 15.67 -6.59 -14.97
C PRO A 55 14.22 -7.06 -14.97
N PHE A 56 13.34 -6.34 -14.29
CA PHE A 56 11.91 -6.60 -14.35
C PHE A 56 11.10 -5.33 -14.57
N GLU A 57 9.96 -5.52 -15.22
CA GLU A 57 8.98 -4.49 -15.50
C GLU A 57 7.62 -4.93 -14.96
N TRP A 58 6.93 -4.02 -14.27
CA TRP A 58 5.57 -4.24 -13.78
C TRP A 58 4.67 -3.07 -14.15
N HIS A 59 3.64 -3.37 -14.94
CA HIS A 59 2.53 -2.45 -15.22
C HIS A 59 1.61 -2.32 -14.01
N THR A 60 1.53 -1.12 -13.46
CA THR A 60 0.80 -0.82 -12.23
C THR A 60 0.24 0.59 -12.28
N PHE A 61 -0.17 1.12 -11.13
CA PHE A 61 -0.65 2.49 -10.97
C PHE A 61 0.13 3.21 -9.88
N THR A 62 0.24 4.53 -10.03
CA THR A 62 0.66 5.45 -8.96
C THR A 62 -0.53 6.29 -8.51
N ALA A 63 -0.47 6.74 -7.26
CA ALA A 63 -1.44 7.62 -6.65
C ALA A 63 -0.71 8.91 -6.22
N THR A 64 -0.91 9.98 -6.96
CA THR A 64 -0.19 11.27 -6.80
C THR A 64 -1.15 12.39 -6.43
N ARG A 65 -0.73 13.33 -5.58
CA ARG A 65 -1.43 14.61 -5.42
C ARG A 65 -1.04 15.59 -6.52
N ASN A 66 -1.77 16.69 -6.63
CA ASN A 66 -1.52 17.71 -7.65
C ASN A 66 -0.08 18.22 -7.56
N GLY A 67 0.67 18.09 -8.66
CA GLY A 67 2.08 18.48 -8.75
C GLY A 67 3.10 17.45 -8.28
N GLU A 68 2.68 16.28 -7.76
CA GLU A 68 3.62 15.20 -7.43
C GLU A 68 4.00 14.38 -8.68
N GLU A 69 5.28 14.07 -8.82
CA GLU A 69 5.80 13.21 -9.90
C GLU A 69 5.51 11.73 -9.61
N GLN A 70 5.27 10.92 -10.64
CA GLN A 70 5.08 9.47 -10.48
C GLN A 70 6.41 8.78 -10.12
N GLY A 71 6.38 7.82 -9.19
CA GLY A 71 7.56 7.09 -8.75
C GLY A 71 7.26 5.86 -7.90
N LYS A 72 8.32 5.14 -7.49
CA LYS A 72 8.21 3.93 -6.66
C LYS A 72 7.52 4.20 -5.32
N ASP A 73 7.78 5.36 -4.72
CA ASP A 73 7.27 5.71 -3.40
C ASP A 73 5.75 6.00 -3.41
N ASN A 74 5.19 6.32 -4.58
CA ASN A 74 3.76 6.59 -4.73
C ASN A 74 3.02 5.55 -5.58
N LEU A 75 3.57 4.33 -5.68
CA LEU A 75 2.80 3.17 -6.12
C LEU A 75 1.50 3.06 -5.30
N PHE A 76 0.37 2.82 -5.96
CA PHE A 76 -0.95 3.01 -5.34
C PHE A 76 -1.16 2.13 -4.10
N LEU A 77 -0.60 0.91 -4.05
CA LEU A 77 -0.67 0.05 -2.87
C LEU A 77 0.13 0.60 -1.68
N ASN A 78 1.29 1.22 -1.93
CA ASN A 78 2.09 1.85 -0.87
C ASN A 78 1.35 3.05 -0.28
N VAL A 79 0.74 3.86 -1.15
CA VAL A 79 -0.09 5.00 -0.72
C VAL A 79 -1.31 4.52 0.04
N PHE A 80 -1.98 3.47 -0.44
CA PHE A 80 -3.12 2.86 0.24
C PHE A 80 -2.75 2.34 1.64
N GLU A 81 -1.64 1.62 1.77
CA GLU A 81 -1.18 1.12 3.08
C GLU A 81 -0.91 2.28 4.05
N LYS A 82 -0.27 3.35 3.57
CA LYS A 82 0.01 4.56 4.37
C LYS A 82 -1.28 5.22 4.85
N GLU A 83 -2.23 5.46 3.95
CA GLU A 83 -3.52 6.08 4.25
C GLU A 83 -4.37 5.20 5.19
N LEU A 84 -4.38 3.88 4.98
CA LEU A 84 -5.08 2.94 5.85
C LEU A 84 -4.51 2.96 7.28
N LYS A 85 -3.17 3.00 7.42
CA LYS A 85 -2.52 3.14 8.74
C LYS A 85 -2.90 4.45 9.43
N ILE A 86 -3.06 5.54 8.69
CA ILE A 86 -3.51 6.83 9.26
C ILE A 86 -4.93 6.68 9.80
N VAL A 87 -5.86 6.14 9.00
CA VAL A 87 -7.24 5.88 9.44
C VAL A 87 -7.28 5.02 10.69
N LEU A 88 -6.57 3.89 10.71
CA LEU A 88 -6.56 3.00 11.87
C LEU A 88 -6.00 3.68 13.12
N LYS A 89 -4.97 4.54 12.98
CA LYS A 89 -4.45 5.32 14.11
C LYS A 89 -5.46 6.32 14.65
N GLU A 90 -6.23 6.98 13.79
CA GLU A 90 -7.30 7.88 14.22
C GLU A 90 -8.34 7.14 15.07
N PHE A 91 -8.73 5.93 14.68
CA PHE A 91 -9.65 5.09 15.45
C PHE A 91 -9.08 4.58 16.79
N MET A 92 -7.76 4.40 16.89
CA MET A 92 -7.08 3.89 18.10
C MET A 92 -6.63 5.00 19.07
N SER A 93 -6.67 6.27 18.67
CA SER A 93 -6.19 7.40 19.50
C SER A 93 -7.31 8.07 20.33
N PHE A 94 -8.45 7.40 20.46
CA PHE A 94 -9.53 7.73 21.40
C PHE A 94 -9.38 6.97 22.72
#